data_AF-A0AAI9UIK7-F1
#
_entry.id   AF-A0AAI9UIK7-F1
#
_cell.length_a   1.000
_cell.length_b   1.000
_cell.length_c   1.000
_cell.angle_alpha   90.00
_cell.angle_beta   90.00
_cell.angle_gamma   90.00
#
_symmetry.space_group_name_H-M   'P 1'
#
loop_
_entity.id
_entity.type
_entity.pdbx_description
1 polymer ?
#
loop_
_entity_poly.entity_id
_entity_poly.type
_entity_poly.pdbx_seq_one_letter_code
_entity_poly.pdbx_strand_id
1 'polypeptide(L)'
;MSSYRATRTALRAVARTSRLATSRPSQSRSFASVHTGFLQNNQTSQHRPTTTTSRQQQSLQRQSPFAARTGAVRTIFIQTENTPNPDAVKFLPNHRILPDTLSTPFIEYLNPRSTIAPPYPSPLAAQLMNIDGVTSVFYGADFITVNKSPDANWAHIRPEIFALITEAITSGQTIVTVSADKEGGVGAAADGAPEEPDSLAYDENDSEVVGMIKELLETRIRPAIQEDGGDIEFRGFTDEGTVLLKLRGACRTCDSSTVTLKNGIESMLMHYIEEVKSVEQILDQEEEIAIQEFAKFEEKLKSQKGPEATAA
;
A
#
# COMPACT_ATOMS: atom_id res chain seq x y z
N MET A 1 -35.49 31.69 -43.51
CA MET A 1 -36.83 32.21 -43.15
C MET A 1 -37.83 31.06 -43.19
N SER A 2 -38.06 30.42 -42.06
CA SER A 2 -39.26 29.60 -41.81
C SER A 2 -39.37 29.38 -40.31
N SER A 3 -40.48 29.84 -39.74
CA SER A 3 -40.92 29.71 -38.36
C SER A 3 -41.19 28.25 -37.98
N TYR A 4 -40.96 27.86 -36.71
CA TYR A 4 -41.91 27.09 -35.88
C TYR A 4 -41.34 26.85 -34.46
N ARG A 5 -41.89 27.57 -33.47
CA ARG A 5 -42.63 27.09 -32.28
C ARG A 5 -41.83 26.31 -31.22
N ALA A 6 -41.63 27.03 -30.11
CA ALA A 6 -41.37 26.51 -28.77
C ALA A 6 -42.56 25.69 -28.23
N THR A 7 -42.25 24.63 -27.48
CA THR A 7 -43.18 23.97 -26.58
C THR A 7 -42.59 23.92 -25.17
N ARG A 8 -43.19 24.72 -24.28
CA ARG A 8 -43.13 24.61 -22.82
C ARG A 8 -43.87 23.35 -22.38
N THR A 9 -43.28 22.57 -21.47
CA THR A 9 -44.06 21.71 -20.57
C THR A 9 -43.52 21.88 -19.16
N ALA A 10 -44.43 22.18 -18.24
CA ALA A 10 -44.19 22.50 -16.85
C ALA A 10 -44.73 21.39 -15.94
N LEU A 11 -44.14 21.30 -14.74
CA LEU A 11 -44.70 20.87 -13.46
C LEU A 11 -45.05 19.38 -13.26
N ARG A 12 -44.39 18.76 -12.28
CA ARG A 12 -45.07 18.44 -10.99
C ARG A 12 -44.07 18.08 -9.89
N ALA A 13 -43.98 18.98 -8.91
CA ALA A 13 -43.49 18.70 -7.57
C ALA A 13 -44.58 17.97 -6.77
N VAL A 14 -44.20 16.96 -5.99
CA VAL A 14 -45.02 16.42 -4.89
C VAL A 14 -44.12 16.29 -3.67
N ALA A 15 -44.26 17.23 -2.75
CA ALA A 15 -43.81 17.09 -1.38
C ALA A 15 -44.87 16.33 -0.58
N ARG A 16 -44.46 15.41 0.30
CA ARG A 16 -45.28 15.04 1.46
C ARG A 16 -44.40 14.65 2.65
N THR A 17 -44.62 15.44 3.69
CA THR A 17 -44.11 15.39 5.06
C THR A 17 -44.64 14.19 5.86
N SER A 18 -43.89 13.71 6.86
CA SER A 18 -44.37 13.57 8.24
C SER A 18 -43.26 13.21 9.24
N ARG A 19 -43.36 13.83 10.42
CA ARG A 19 -42.51 13.72 11.62
C ARG A 19 -43.03 12.63 12.58
N LEU A 20 -42.28 12.45 13.68
CA LEU A 20 -42.60 11.90 15.02
C LEU A 20 -41.97 10.51 15.25
N ALA A 21 -41.41 10.13 16.41
CA ALA A 21 -41.07 10.80 17.67
C ALA A 21 -40.23 9.81 18.54
N THR A 22 -39.40 10.38 19.44
CA THR A 22 -39.02 9.92 20.81
C THR A 22 -39.12 8.44 21.22
N SER A 23 -38.06 7.88 21.83
CA SER A 23 -37.93 7.76 23.31
C SER A 23 -36.67 6.98 23.77
N ARG A 24 -36.10 7.43 24.89
CA ARG A 24 -35.18 6.73 25.81
C ARG A 24 -36.02 6.02 26.89
N PRO A 25 -35.55 4.93 27.55
CA PRO A 25 -34.84 5.05 28.85
C PRO A 25 -33.68 4.03 29.01
N SER A 26 -32.53 4.37 29.59
CA SER A 26 -32.18 4.28 31.04
C SER A 26 -32.50 2.93 31.70
N GLN A 27 -31.45 2.15 32.02
CA GLN A 27 -31.33 1.49 33.33
C GLN A 27 -29.86 1.45 33.81
N SER A 28 -29.75 1.71 35.11
CA SER A 28 -28.60 1.69 36.00
C SER A 28 -28.62 0.41 36.83
N ARG A 29 -27.43 -0.08 37.25
CA ARG A 29 -27.08 -0.76 38.52
C ARG A 29 -25.67 -1.34 38.33
N SER A 30 -24.56 -0.95 38.95
CA SER A 30 -24.14 -0.63 40.33
C SER A 30 -23.78 -1.83 41.23
N PHE A 31 -22.60 -1.70 41.84
CA PHE A 31 -22.03 -2.25 43.09
C PHE A 31 -21.16 -3.53 43.11
N ALA A 32 -19.92 -3.32 43.61
CA ALA A 32 -19.28 -3.94 44.81
C ALA A 32 -17.78 -4.17 44.52
N SER A 33 -16.82 -3.41 45.07
CA SER A 33 -16.37 -3.20 46.46
C SER A 33 -15.45 -4.29 47.03
N VAL A 34 -14.16 -3.92 47.13
CA VAL A 34 -13.23 -4.07 48.28
C VAL A 34 -12.85 -5.47 48.77
N HIS A 35 -11.53 -5.73 48.79
CA HIS A 35 -10.87 -6.25 49.99
C HIS A 35 -9.41 -5.78 50.11
N THR A 36 -9.12 -5.14 51.24
CA THR A 36 -7.82 -4.76 51.79
C THR A 36 -7.44 -5.70 52.94
N GLY A 37 -6.14 -5.86 53.20
CA GLY A 37 -5.53 -6.47 54.42
C GLY A 37 -4.10 -6.93 54.10
N PHE A 38 -2.99 -6.25 54.42
CA PHE A 38 -2.39 -5.70 55.66
C PHE A 38 -1.74 -6.74 56.60
N LEU A 39 -0.60 -6.32 57.19
CA LEU A 39 0.29 -6.93 58.22
C LEU A 39 1.44 -7.79 57.63
N GLN A 40 2.74 -7.43 57.65
CA GLN A 40 3.65 -6.71 58.55
C GLN A 40 4.17 -7.51 59.77
N ASN A 41 5.50 -7.69 59.76
CA ASN A 41 6.48 -7.60 60.86
C ASN A 41 7.09 -8.84 61.57
N ASN A 42 8.42 -8.87 61.45
CA ASN A 42 9.47 -8.86 62.50
C ASN A 42 10.03 -10.15 63.16
N GLN A 43 11.38 -10.26 63.01
CA GLN A 43 12.42 -10.46 64.04
C GLN A 43 12.47 -11.80 64.81
N THR A 44 13.58 -12.39 65.28
CA THR A 44 15.04 -12.16 65.33
C THR A 44 15.69 -13.38 65.99
N SER A 45 17.01 -13.58 65.79
CA SER A 45 18.03 -13.95 66.80
C SER A 45 18.79 -15.29 66.67
N GLN A 46 20.07 -15.13 66.30
CA GLN A 46 21.34 -15.64 66.87
C GLN A 46 21.52 -17.13 67.30
N HIS A 47 22.56 -17.80 66.77
CA HIS A 47 23.89 -17.95 67.41
C HIS A 47 24.88 -18.83 66.58
N ARG A 48 26.18 -18.51 66.75
CA ARG A 48 27.45 -19.08 66.20
C ARG A 48 27.87 -20.34 67.05
N PRO A 49 28.66 -21.36 66.61
CA PRO A 49 30.03 -21.18 66.14
C PRO A 49 30.68 -22.10 65.09
N THR A 50 31.80 -21.53 64.63
CA THR A 50 32.85 -21.96 63.71
C THR A 50 33.46 -23.34 63.99
N THR A 51 33.55 -24.18 62.96
CA THR A 51 34.64 -25.16 62.82
C THR A 51 35.21 -25.10 61.42
N THR A 52 36.51 -24.83 61.38
CA THR A 52 37.36 -24.69 60.21
C THR A 52 37.55 -26.08 59.59
N THR A 53 37.35 -26.23 58.29
CA THR A 53 37.87 -27.38 57.55
C THR A 53 38.27 -26.92 56.16
N SER A 54 39.58 -26.95 55.93
CA SER A 54 40.26 -26.84 54.65
C SER A 54 39.66 -27.84 53.65
N ARG A 55 39.17 -27.35 52.51
CA ARG A 55 39.01 -28.19 51.32
C ARG A 55 39.22 -27.37 50.05
N GLN A 56 40.23 -27.81 49.30
CA GLN A 56 40.64 -27.34 47.98
C GLN A 56 39.47 -26.96 47.08
N GLN A 57 39.49 -25.71 46.58
CA GLN A 57 38.74 -25.33 45.40
C GLN A 57 39.38 -25.99 44.18
N GLN A 58 38.89 -27.16 43.79
CA GLN A 58 38.98 -27.58 42.40
C GLN A 58 37.82 -26.93 41.65
N SER A 59 38.18 -25.99 40.78
CA SER A 59 37.28 -25.36 39.83
C SER A 59 36.73 -26.40 38.86
N LEU A 60 35.61 -27.03 39.22
CA LEU A 60 34.75 -27.67 38.24
C LEU A 60 33.98 -26.54 37.55
N GLN A 61 34.60 -26.00 36.50
CA GLN A 61 33.90 -25.27 35.45
C GLN A 61 32.82 -26.21 34.92
N ARG A 62 31.61 -26.07 35.49
CA ARG A 62 30.40 -26.67 34.95
C ARG A 62 30.13 -25.93 33.64
N GLN A 63 30.77 -26.39 32.57
CA GLN A 63 30.41 -26.02 31.22
C GLN A 63 28.97 -26.50 31.05
N SER A 64 28.04 -25.57 31.17
CA SER A 64 26.64 -25.77 30.80
C SER A 64 26.62 -26.11 29.32
N PRO A 65 26.26 -27.34 28.92
CA PRO A 65 26.09 -27.62 27.51
C PRO A 65 24.79 -26.93 27.10
N PHE A 66 24.86 -26.17 26.01
CA PHE A 66 23.69 -25.65 25.30
C PHE A 66 22.76 -24.73 26.12
N ALA A 67 23.12 -23.44 26.16
CA ALA A 67 22.11 -22.42 25.97
C ALA A 67 21.57 -22.56 24.54
N ALA A 68 20.63 -23.48 24.33
CA ALA A 68 19.79 -23.44 23.14
C ALA A 68 19.14 -22.05 23.17
N ARG A 69 19.53 -21.19 22.23
CA ARG A 69 18.75 -20.00 21.89
C ARG A 69 17.44 -20.56 21.34
N THR A 70 16.48 -20.82 22.22
CA THR A 70 15.08 -20.92 21.83
C THR A 70 14.70 -19.53 21.33
N GLY A 71 15.04 -19.27 20.07
CA GLY A 71 14.46 -18.15 19.34
C GLY A 71 12.96 -18.37 19.44
N ALA A 72 12.27 -17.48 20.15
CA ALA A 72 10.83 -17.44 20.12
C ALA A 72 10.46 -17.32 18.64
N VAL A 73 9.85 -18.36 18.08
CA VAL A 73 9.27 -18.30 16.74
C VAL A 73 8.18 -17.25 16.87
N ARG A 74 8.48 -16.02 16.44
CA ARG A 74 7.48 -14.97 16.34
C ARG A 74 6.55 -15.43 15.23
N THR A 75 5.38 -15.92 15.60
CA THR A 75 4.33 -16.20 14.62
C THR A 75 3.98 -14.89 13.95
N ILE A 76 4.32 -14.77 12.66
CA ILE A 76 3.95 -13.61 11.87
C ILE A 76 2.44 -13.70 11.62
N PHE A 77 1.73 -12.64 11.92
CA PHE A 77 0.32 -12.49 11.60
C PHE A 77 0.18 -11.43 10.52
N ILE A 78 -0.11 -11.88 9.31
CA ILE A 78 -0.35 -11.01 8.16
C ILE A 78 -1.86 -10.70 8.16
N GLN A 79 -2.19 -9.41 8.24
CA GLN A 79 -3.57 -8.95 8.08
C GLN A 79 -3.86 -8.69 6.59
N THR A 80 -5.12 -8.81 6.19
CA THR A 80 -5.56 -8.47 4.83
C THR A 80 -6.68 -7.45 4.89
N GLU A 81 -6.54 -6.41 4.09
CA GLU A 81 -7.55 -5.38 3.88
C GLU A 81 -8.07 -5.47 2.45
N ASN A 82 -9.39 -5.38 2.30
CA ASN A 82 -9.99 -5.28 0.97
C ASN A 82 -9.82 -3.85 0.47
N THR A 83 -9.51 -3.72 -0.82
CA THR A 83 -9.47 -2.42 -1.49
C THR A 83 -10.80 -2.16 -2.21
N PRO A 84 -11.09 -0.92 -2.64
CA PRO A 84 -12.22 -0.65 -3.54
C PRO A 84 -12.14 -1.40 -4.88
N ASN A 85 -10.96 -1.91 -5.25
CA ASN A 85 -10.75 -2.72 -6.45
C ASN A 85 -10.95 -4.21 -6.11
N PRO A 86 -11.92 -4.92 -6.73
CA PRO A 86 -12.19 -6.34 -6.44
C PRO A 86 -11.02 -7.27 -6.81
N ASP A 87 -10.17 -6.81 -7.74
CA ASP A 87 -9.01 -7.53 -8.23
C ASP A 87 -7.72 -7.17 -7.48
N ALA A 88 -7.78 -6.32 -6.45
CA ALA A 88 -6.63 -5.99 -5.61
C ALA A 88 -6.91 -6.23 -4.12
N VAL A 89 -5.96 -6.85 -3.43
CA VAL A 89 -5.99 -7.06 -1.98
C VAL A 89 -4.70 -6.53 -1.36
N LYS A 90 -4.83 -5.83 -0.24
CA LYS A 90 -3.74 -5.27 0.54
C LYS A 90 -3.37 -6.23 1.68
N PHE A 91 -2.09 -6.53 1.81
CA PHE A 91 -1.50 -7.41 2.81
C PHE A 91 -0.62 -6.59 3.75
N LEU A 92 -0.90 -6.67 5.06
CA LEU A 92 -0.20 -5.95 6.11
C LEU A 92 0.53 -6.97 7.00
N PRO A 93 1.82 -7.25 6.73
CA PRO A 93 2.59 -8.20 7.50
C PRO A 93 3.04 -7.68 8.88
N ASN A 94 2.68 -6.44 9.25
CA ASN A 94 3.16 -5.74 10.44
C ASN A 94 4.70 -5.61 10.46
N HIS A 95 5.30 -5.48 9.28
CA HIS A 95 6.73 -5.30 9.08
C HIS A 95 6.96 -4.25 7.99
N ARG A 96 8.01 -3.46 8.14
CA ARG A 96 8.43 -2.50 7.10
C ARG A 96 8.87 -3.25 5.84
N ILE A 97 8.27 -2.93 4.71
CA ILE A 97 8.53 -3.58 3.42
C ILE A 97 9.63 -2.83 2.69
N LEU A 98 9.48 -1.51 2.57
CA LEU A 98 10.49 -0.64 1.98
C LEU A 98 11.41 -0.08 3.06
N PRO A 99 12.73 -0.26 2.95
CA PRO A 99 13.68 0.29 3.91
C PRO A 99 13.65 1.82 3.90
N ASP A 100 13.82 2.45 5.07
CA ASP A 100 13.84 3.92 5.24
C ASP A 100 14.98 4.60 4.48
N THR A 101 15.96 3.83 3.99
CA THR A 101 17.08 4.33 3.19
C THR A 101 16.72 4.59 1.73
N LEU A 102 15.57 4.10 1.26
CA LEU A 102 15.10 4.39 -0.09
C LEU A 102 14.43 5.76 -0.12
N SER A 103 14.80 6.56 -1.13
CA SER A 103 14.16 7.85 -1.40
C SER A 103 12.73 7.70 -1.95
N THR A 104 12.43 6.57 -2.59
CA THR A 104 11.12 6.29 -3.18
C THR A 104 10.12 5.75 -2.14
N PRO A 105 8.91 6.32 -2.04
CA PRO A 105 7.91 5.90 -1.05
C PRO A 105 7.20 4.59 -1.42
N PHE A 106 7.29 4.17 -2.68
CA PHE A 106 6.68 2.96 -3.21
C PHE A 106 7.51 2.32 -4.32
N ILE A 107 7.22 1.05 -4.61
CA ILE A 107 7.77 0.32 -5.76
C ILE A 107 6.66 -0.51 -6.41
N GLU A 108 6.52 -0.44 -7.72
CA GLU A 108 5.51 -1.18 -8.47
C GLU A 108 6.16 -2.12 -9.50
N TYR A 109 5.76 -3.39 -9.47
CA TYR A 109 6.18 -4.41 -10.42
C TYR A 109 4.99 -4.81 -11.29
N LEU A 110 5.05 -4.44 -12.57
CA LEU A 110 3.98 -4.69 -13.54
C LEU A 110 4.23 -5.92 -14.41
N ASN A 111 5.45 -6.44 -14.42
CA ASN A 111 5.81 -7.61 -15.18
C ASN A 111 6.92 -8.40 -14.45
N PRO A 112 7.03 -9.73 -14.66
CA PRO A 112 8.05 -10.53 -13.98
C PRO A 112 9.47 -10.03 -14.21
N ARG A 113 9.76 -9.43 -15.38
CA ARG A 113 11.09 -8.90 -15.69
C ARG A 113 11.48 -7.73 -14.77
N SER A 114 10.54 -6.86 -14.42
CA SER A 114 10.78 -5.72 -13.51
C SER A 114 11.22 -6.16 -12.12
N THR A 115 10.85 -7.38 -11.68
CA THR A 115 11.20 -7.89 -10.34
C THR A 115 12.69 -8.22 -10.18
N ILE A 116 13.39 -8.45 -11.28
CA ILE A 116 14.83 -8.79 -11.29
C ILE A 116 15.69 -7.68 -11.88
N ALA A 117 15.07 -6.70 -12.55
CA ALA A 117 15.78 -5.60 -13.17
C ALA A 117 16.17 -4.54 -12.12
N PRO A 118 17.33 -3.87 -12.29
CA PRO A 118 17.64 -2.63 -11.58
C PRO A 118 16.56 -1.56 -11.85
N PRO A 119 16.35 -0.59 -10.92
CA PRO A 119 17.16 -0.31 -9.73
C PRO A 119 16.76 -1.11 -8.48
N TYR A 120 15.56 -1.69 -8.45
CA TYR A 120 14.98 -2.31 -7.26
C TYR A 120 14.60 -3.79 -7.45
N PRO A 121 15.56 -4.71 -7.65
CA PRO A 121 15.25 -6.13 -7.69
C PRO A 121 14.67 -6.62 -6.35
N SER A 122 13.63 -7.45 -6.41
CA SER A 122 12.96 -8.05 -5.26
C SER A 122 12.71 -9.54 -5.49
N PRO A 123 13.40 -10.43 -4.75
CA PRO A 123 13.13 -11.86 -4.80
C PRO A 123 11.70 -12.22 -4.40
N LEU A 124 11.14 -11.54 -3.39
CA LEU A 124 9.76 -11.74 -2.97
C LEU A 124 8.78 -11.34 -4.08
N ALA A 125 9.02 -10.21 -4.76
CA ALA A 125 8.15 -9.78 -5.87
C ALA A 125 8.23 -10.78 -7.03
N ALA A 126 9.42 -11.29 -7.33
CA ALA A 126 9.61 -12.31 -8.36
C ALA A 126 8.81 -13.58 -8.06
N GLN A 127 8.81 -14.03 -6.81
CA GLN A 127 8.03 -15.20 -6.39
C GLN A 127 6.52 -14.93 -6.44
N LEU A 128 6.07 -13.77 -5.94
CA LEU A 128 4.66 -13.37 -5.96
C LEU A 128 4.10 -13.25 -7.39
N MET A 129 4.88 -12.65 -8.29
CA MET A 129 4.53 -12.51 -9.72
C MET A 129 4.53 -13.85 -10.48
N ASN A 130 5.11 -14.90 -9.91
CA ASN A 130 5.11 -16.23 -10.49
C ASN A 130 3.88 -17.07 -10.06
N ILE A 131 3.05 -16.56 -9.14
CA ILE A 131 1.76 -17.18 -8.81
C ILE A 131 0.80 -17.01 -9.99
N ASP A 132 0.10 -18.08 -10.35
CA ASP A 132 -0.87 -18.06 -11.44
C ASP A 132 -2.02 -17.09 -11.15
N GLY A 133 -2.33 -16.24 -12.13
CA GLY A 133 -3.34 -15.19 -12.00
C GLY A 133 -2.89 -13.91 -11.30
N VAL A 134 -1.63 -13.77 -10.84
CA VAL A 134 -1.10 -12.48 -10.36
C VAL A 134 -0.66 -11.62 -11.55
N THR A 135 -1.05 -10.34 -11.54
CA THR A 135 -0.79 -9.39 -12.65
C THR A 135 0.19 -8.31 -12.29
N SER A 136 0.14 -7.80 -11.05
CA SER A 136 1.11 -6.83 -10.54
C SER A 136 1.26 -6.92 -9.03
N VAL A 137 2.43 -6.51 -8.54
CA VAL A 137 2.74 -6.41 -7.11
C VAL A 137 3.22 -5.01 -6.82
N PHE A 138 2.63 -4.38 -5.81
CA PHE A 138 2.94 -3.04 -5.37
C PHE A 138 3.39 -3.06 -3.91
N TYR A 139 4.52 -2.42 -3.62
CA TYR A 139 5.05 -2.24 -2.28
C TYR A 139 4.84 -0.80 -1.85
N GLY A 140 4.12 -0.63 -0.73
CA GLY A 140 4.15 0.60 0.07
C GLY A 140 5.16 0.47 1.20
N ALA A 141 5.19 1.47 2.10
CA ALA A 141 6.14 1.51 3.22
C ALA A 141 6.09 0.24 4.10
N ASP A 142 4.88 -0.20 4.48
CA ASP A 142 4.62 -1.28 5.44
C ASP A 142 3.56 -2.30 4.96
N PHE A 143 3.14 -2.20 3.70
CA PHE A 143 2.15 -3.09 3.10
C PHE A 143 2.54 -3.53 1.69
N ILE A 144 1.91 -4.63 1.26
CA ILE A 144 2.03 -5.17 -0.10
C ILE A 144 0.63 -5.23 -0.68
N THR A 145 0.40 -4.63 -1.85
CA THR A 145 -0.82 -4.81 -2.62
C THR A 145 -0.54 -5.76 -3.77
N VAL A 146 -1.39 -6.76 -3.95
CA VAL A 146 -1.31 -7.69 -5.09
C VAL A 146 -2.56 -7.53 -5.93
N ASN A 147 -2.38 -7.34 -7.23
CA ASN A 147 -3.46 -7.31 -8.21
C ASN A 147 -3.48 -8.66 -8.94
N LYS A 148 -4.67 -9.23 -9.09
CA LYS A 148 -4.90 -10.46 -9.85
C LYS A 148 -5.60 -10.17 -11.18
N SER A 149 -5.62 -11.16 -12.07
CA SER A 149 -6.45 -11.11 -13.25
C SER A 149 -7.95 -11.25 -12.86
N PRO A 150 -8.88 -10.66 -13.63
CA PRO A 150 -10.31 -10.71 -13.31
C PRO A 150 -10.90 -12.13 -13.23
N ASP A 151 -10.34 -13.06 -14.01
CA ASP A 151 -10.74 -14.46 -14.09
C ASP A 151 -10.15 -15.35 -12.99
N ALA A 152 -9.13 -14.88 -12.27
CA ALA A 152 -8.50 -15.66 -11.21
C ALA A 152 -9.25 -15.58 -9.87
N ASN A 153 -9.10 -16.62 -9.04
CA ASN A 153 -9.81 -16.75 -7.76
C ASN A 153 -8.87 -16.58 -6.56
N TRP A 154 -9.20 -15.62 -5.68
CA TRP A 154 -8.49 -15.33 -4.45
C TRP A 154 -8.36 -16.52 -3.49
N ALA A 155 -9.26 -17.51 -3.54
CA ALA A 155 -9.20 -18.70 -2.69
C ALA A 155 -7.93 -19.55 -2.92
N HIS A 156 -7.37 -19.50 -4.13
CA HIS A 156 -6.13 -20.21 -4.49
C HIS A 156 -4.90 -19.32 -4.32
N ILE A 157 -5.02 -18.04 -4.70
CA ILE A 157 -3.90 -17.09 -4.67
C ILE A 157 -3.51 -16.70 -3.23
N ARG A 158 -4.49 -16.44 -2.35
CA ARG A 158 -4.21 -15.92 -0.99
C ARG A 158 -3.29 -16.86 -0.19
N PRO A 159 -3.56 -18.18 -0.06
CA PRO A 159 -2.69 -19.08 0.69
C PRO A 159 -1.22 -19.05 0.22
N GLU A 160 -0.99 -18.96 -1.09
CA GLU A 160 0.35 -18.89 -1.67
C GLU A 160 1.05 -17.58 -1.30
N ILE A 161 0.36 -16.45 -1.42
CA ILE A 161 0.89 -15.13 -1.00
C ILE A 161 1.28 -15.16 0.49
N PHE A 162 0.40 -15.67 1.37
CA PHE A 162 0.68 -15.75 2.80
C PHE A 162 1.94 -16.58 3.09
N ALA A 163 2.11 -17.71 2.40
CA ALA A 163 3.28 -18.56 2.56
C ALA A 163 4.57 -17.82 2.18
N LEU A 164 4.60 -17.19 1.01
CA LEU A 164 5.78 -16.48 0.50
C LEU A 164 6.16 -15.26 1.37
N ILE A 165 5.18 -14.44 1.76
CA ILE A 165 5.45 -13.28 2.63
C ILE A 165 5.97 -13.76 4.00
N THR A 166 5.36 -14.80 4.57
CA THR A 166 5.80 -15.36 5.86
C THR A 166 7.21 -15.91 5.77
N GLU A 167 7.53 -16.65 4.70
CA GLU A 167 8.86 -17.19 4.45
C GLU A 167 9.91 -16.08 4.31
N ALA A 168 9.65 -15.08 3.47
CA ALA A 168 10.57 -13.98 3.23
C ALA A 168 10.90 -13.22 4.53
N ILE A 169 9.89 -12.92 5.35
CA ILE A 169 10.11 -12.19 6.61
C ILE A 169 10.75 -13.09 7.68
N THR A 170 10.33 -14.35 7.80
CA THR A 170 10.87 -15.26 8.84
C THR A 170 12.31 -15.68 8.55
N SER A 171 12.66 -15.86 7.27
CA SER A 171 14.03 -16.16 6.85
C SER A 171 14.99 -14.97 6.97
N GLY A 172 14.45 -13.75 7.16
CA GLY A 172 15.23 -12.52 7.14
C GLY A 172 15.78 -12.19 5.75
N GLN A 173 15.14 -12.71 4.70
CA GLN A 173 15.51 -12.41 3.33
C GLN A 173 15.29 -10.92 3.04
N THR A 174 16.24 -10.31 2.32
CA THR A 174 16.08 -8.93 1.85
C THR A 174 14.91 -8.85 0.89
N ILE A 175 13.88 -8.08 1.25
CA ILE A 175 12.66 -7.93 0.44
C ILE A 175 12.94 -7.13 -0.82
N VAL A 176 13.64 -6.00 -0.71
CA VAL A 176 14.09 -5.17 -1.84
C VAL A 176 15.59 -4.99 -1.76
N THR A 177 16.28 -5.38 -2.82
CA THR A 177 17.71 -5.12 -2.98
C THR A 177 17.92 -3.82 -3.75
N VAL A 178 18.65 -2.88 -3.15
CA VAL A 178 19.08 -1.67 -3.86
C VAL A 178 20.35 -2.05 -4.62
N SER A 179 20.26 -2.12 -5.95
CA SER A 179 21.44 -2.32 -6.78
C SER A 179 22.14 -0.97 -6.96
N ALA A 180 22.67 -0.42 -5.86
CA ALA A 180 23.75 0.55 -5.96
C ALA A 180 25.01 -0.25 -6.26
N ASP A 181 25.73 0.15 -7.31
CA ASP A 181 26.85 -0.55 -7.90
C ASP A 181 27.75 -1.25 -6.86
N LYS A 182 27.99 -2.55 -7.05
CA LYS A 182 29.13 -3.20 -6.40
C LYS A 182 30.40 -2.54 -6.93
N GLU A 183 31.13 -1.79 -6.10
CA GLU A 183 32.50 -2.14 -5.69
C GLU A 183 33.08 -1.12 -4.68
N GLY A 184 33.91 -1.64 -3.77
CA GLY A 184 34.48 -0.89 -2.65
C GLY A 184 35.42 0.25 -3.07
N GLY A 185 35.32 1.36 -2.36
CA GLY A 185 36.25 2.47 -2.45
C GLY A 185 35.74 3.65 -1.65
N VAL A 186 36.49 4.04 -0.62
CA VAL A 186 36.21 5.26 0.15
C VAL A 186 36.46 6.46 -0.76
N GLY A 187 35.42 7.25 -1.05
CA GLY A 187 35.54 8.61 -1.52
C GLY A 187 34.92 8.92 -2.89
N ALA A 188 34.38 10.14 -2.96
CA ALA A 188 33.85 10.86 -4.12
C ALA A 188 32.37 10.59 -4.47
N ALA A 189 31.55 11.57 -4.09
CA ALA A 189 30.25 11.83 -4.68
C ALA A 189 30.39 12.01 -6.21
N ALA A 190 29.61 11.26 -6.99
CA ALA A 190 29.18 11.59 -8.34
C ALA A 190 28.14 10.56 -8.82
N ASP A 191 26.93 11.04 -9.07
CA ASP A 191 25.99 10.66 -10.14
C ASP A 191 26.00 9.20 -10.63
N GLY A 192 25.02 8.40 -10.18
CA GLY A 192 24.98 6.98 -10.55
C GLY A 192 23.73 6.19 -10.17
N ALA A 193 22.54 6.78 -10.26
CA ALA A 193 21.23 6.14 -10.49
C ALA A 193 20.21 7.29 -10.54
N PRO A 194 19.17 7.28 -11.39
CA PRO A 194 18.02 8.11 -11.11
C PRO A 194 17.34 7.49 -9.89
N GLU A 195 17.80 7.85 -8.69
CA GLU A 195 16.90 7.93 -7.56
C GLU A 195 15.88 8.98 -7.97
N GLU A 196 14.81 8.56 -8.64
CA GLU A 196 13.67 9.43 -8.88
C GLU A 196 13.16 9.79 -7.49
N PRO A 197 13.39 11.03 -7.01
CA PRO A 197 12.93 11.43 -5.70
C PRO A 197 11.41 11.33 -5.69
N ASP A 198 10.82 11.23 -4.50
CA ASP A 198 9.37 11.27 -4.39
C ASP A 198 8.81 12.48 -5.17
N SER A 199 7.94 12.22 -6.14
CA SER A 199 7.33 13.25 -6.99
C SER A 199 6.57 14.34 -6.21
N LEU A 200 6.17 14.06 -4.97
CA LEU A 200 5.51 15.01 -4.08
C LEU A 200 6.47 15.71 -3.12
N ALA A 201 7.76 15.36 -3.12
CA ALA A 201 8.76 16.06 -2.35
C ALA A 201 8.85 17.52 -2.81
N TYR A 202 9.13 18.39 -1.84
CA TYR A 202 9.35 19.80 -2.07
C TYR A 202 10.58 20.02 -2.95
N ASP A 203 10.42 20.78 -4.03
CA ASP A 203 11.52 21.27 -4.88
C ASP A 203 11.54 22.80 -4.81
N GLU A 204 12.73 23.39 -4.61
CA GLU A 204 12.92 24.84 -4.58
C GLU A 204 12.58 25.51 -5.93
N ASN A 205 12.60 24.75 -7.02
CA ASN A 205 12.27 25.22 -8.36
C ASN A 205 10.77 25.12 -8.69
N ASP A 206 9.96 24.54 -7.80
CA ASP A 206 8.52 24.48 -8.01
C ASP A 206 7.91 25.89 -7.98
N SER A 207 6.92 26.12 -8.86
CA SER A 207 6.07 27.29 -8.73
C SER A 207 5.22 27.21 -7.45
N GLU A 208 4.78 28.36 -6.92
CA GLU A 208 3.89 28.41 -5.74
C GLU A 208 2.65 27.50 -5.92
N VAL A 209 2.05 27.51 -7.12
CA VAL A 209 0.89 26.67 -7.46
C VAL A 209 1.25 25.19 -7.41
N VAL A 210 2.39 24.78 -7.98
CA VAL A 210 2.86 23.39 -7.94
C VAL A 210 3.16 22.96 -6.50
N GLY A 211 3.78 23.82 -5.70
CA GLY A 211 4.02 23.57 -4.27
C GLY A 211 2.71 23.32 -3.51
N MET A 212 1.69 24.15 -3.72
CA MET A 212 0.36 23.95 -3.14
C MET A 212 -0.30 22.65 -3.60
N ILE A 213 -0.20 22.31 -4.90
CA ILE A 213 -0.72 21.04 -5.44
C ILE A 213 -0.04 19.86 -4.73
N LYS A 214 1.29 19.84 -4.67
CA LYS A 214 2.07 18.77 -4.01
C LYS A 214 1.72 18.65 -2.52
N GLU A 215 1.59 19.76 -1.81
CA GLU A 215 1.21 19.77 -0.39
C GLU A 215 -0.19 19.17 -0.17
N LEU A 216 -1.18 19.54 -0.99
CA LEU A 216 -2.53 18.98 -0.90
C LEU A 216 -2.55 17.49 -1.23
N LEU A 217 -1.80 17.08 -2.25
CA LEU A 217 -1.69 15.68 -2.63
C LEU A 217 -1.09 14.85 -1.48
N GLU A 218 0.02 15.32 -0.91
CA GLU A 218 0.73 14.63 0.18
C GLU A 218 -0.09 14.56 1.47
N THR A 219 -0.72 15.66 1.87
CA THR A 219 -1.37 15.77 3.19
C THR A 219 -2.79 15.21 3.25
N ARG A 220 -3.53 15.20 2.13
CA ARG A 220 -4.95 14.81 2.11
C ARG A 220 -5.27 13.64 1.21
N ILE A 221 -4.66 13.57 0.03
CA ILE A 221 -5.07 12.62 -1.01
C ILE A 221 -4.28 11.31 -0.91
N ARG A 222 -2.95 11.38 -0.86
CA ARG A 222 -2.06 10.22 -0.77
C ARG A 222 -2.40 9.32 0.44
N PRO A 223 -2.70 9.83 1.66
CA PRO A 223 -3.05 8.97 2.79
C PRO A 223 -4.29 8.10 2.53
N ALA A 224 -5.32 8.67 1.90
CA ALA A 224 -6.54 7.93 1.56
C ALA A 224 -6.26 6.87 0.48
N ILE A 225 -5.41 7.19 -0.50
CA ILE A 225 -5.05 6.26 -1.58
C ILE A 225 -4.17 5.11 -1.09
N GLN A 226 -3.26 5.37 -0.15
CA GLN A 226 -2.46 4.34 0.51
C GLN A 226 -3.30 3.46 1.43
N GLU A 227 -4.33 4.02 2.08
CA GLU A 227 -5.35 3.24 2.78
C GLU A 227 -5.99 2.22 1.83
N ASP A 228 -6.39 2.68 0.64
CA ASP A 228 -6.95 1.86 -0.45
C ASP A 228 -5.91 0.96 -1.16
N GLY A 229 -4.64 0.97 -0.74
CA GLY A 229 -3.59 0.07 -1.25
C GLY A 229 -2.96 0.49 -2.57
N GLY A 230 -3.00 1.78 -2.91
CA GLY A 230 -2.29 2.36 -4.05
C GLY A 230 -1.38 3.52 -3.65
N ASP A 231 -0.92 4.26 -4.65
CA ASP A 231 -0.26 5.55 -4.47
C ASP A 231 -0.47 6.43 -5.71
N ILE A 232 0.00 7.66 -5.66
CA ILE A 232 -0.02 8.64 -6.73
C ILE A 232 1.35 9.24 -6.95
N GLU A 233 1.61 9.55 -8.20
CA GLU A 233 2.81 10.21 -8.65
C GLU A 233 2.42 11.48 -9.40
N PHE A 234 2.98 12.62 -8.99
CA PHE A 234 2.80 13.89 -9.69
C PHE A 234 3.73 13.95 -10.90
N ARG A 235 3.17 14.25 -12.08
CA ARG A 235 3.90 14.23 -13.35
C ARG A 235 4.06 15.60 -13.97
N GLY A 236 3.28 16.57 -13.53
CA GLY A 236 3.41 17.96 -13.95
C GLY A 236 2.12 18.75 -13.85
N PHE A 237 2.22 20.03 -14.16
CA PHE A 237 1.11 20.96 -14.24
C PHE A 237 1.26 21.78 -15.52
N THR A 238 0.21 21.84 -16.35
CA THR A 238 0.25 22.57 -17.62
C THR A 238 -0.25 23.99 -17.48
N ASP A 239 0.17 24.88 -18.39
CA ASP A 239 -0.28 26.27 -18.42
C ASP A 239 -1.79 26.42 -18.65
N GLU A 240 -2.48 25.40 -19.19
CA GLU A 240 -3.94 25.41 -19.32
C GLU A 240 -4.66 25.22 -17.98
N GLY A 241 -3.95 24.81 -16.93
CA GLY A 241 -4.51 24.47 -15.61
C GLY A 241 -4.77 22.98 -15.42
N THR A 242 -4.09 22.11 -16.17
CA THR A 242 -4.27 20.65 -16.08
C THR A 242 -3.18 20.04 -15.20
N VAL A 243 -3.59 19.31 -14.16
CA VAL A 243 -2.69 18.53 -13.31
C VAL A 243 -2.53 17.13 -13.87
N LEU A 244 -1.30 16.73 -14.17
CA LEU A 244 -0.95 15.40 -14.68
C LEU A 244 -0.56 14.50 -13.50
N LEU A 245 -1.33 13.44 -13.28
CA LEU A 245 -1.09 12.46 -12.22
C LEU A 245 -0.94 11.07 -12.81
N LYS A 246 -0.22 10.21 -12.10
CA LYS A 246 -0.16 8.79 -12.40
C LYS A 246 -0.57 7.99 -11.18
N LEU A 247 -1.55 7.11 -11.37
CA LEU A 247 -2.07 6.24 -10.32
C LEU A 247 -1.28 4.92 -10.28
N ARG A 248 -1.04 4.40 -9.08
CA ARG A 248 -0.24 3.19 -8.80
C ARG A 248 -1.01 2.19 -7.93
N GLY A 249 -0.62 0.92 -7.99
CA GLY A 249 -1.14 -0.15 -7.13
C GLY A 249 -2.61 -0.48 -7.40
N ALA A 250 -3.43 -0.57 -6.36
CA ALA A 250 -4.85 -0.94 -6.48
C ALA A 250 -5.65 0.03 -7.38
N CYS A 251 -5.29 1.31 -7.37
CA CYS A 251 -6.00 2.39 -8.07
C CYS A 251 -5.76 2.42 -9.58
N ARG A 252 -4.82 1.61 -10.08
CA ARG A 252 -4.41 1.58 -11.48
C ARG A 252 -5.38 0.79 -12.38
N THR A 253 -5.87 -0.36 -11.93
CA THR A 253 -6.46 -1.39 -12.82
C THR A 253 -7.99 -1.44 -12.82
N CYS A 254 -8.68 -0.50 -12.17
CA CYS A 254 -10.13 -0.55 -12.01
C CYS A 254 -10.82 0.66 -12.63
N ASP A 255 -11.34 0.52 -13.85
CA ASP A 255 -11.94 1.63 -14.61
C ASP A 255 -13.01 2.40 -13.83
N SER A 256 -13.88 1.72 -13.09
CA SER A 256 -14.92 2.35 -12.28
C SER A 256 -14.35 3.18 -11.13
N SER A 257 -13.28 2.70 -10.52
CA SER A 257 -12.63 3.35 -9.38
C SER A 257 -11.72 4.49 -9.84
N THR A 258 -11.04 4.32 -10.98
CA THR A 258 -10.18 5.31 -11.61
C THR A 258 -10.93 6.61 -11.90
N VAL A 259 -12.10 6.52 -12.56
CA VAL A 259 -12.91 7.73 -12.88
C VAL A 259 -13.40 8.42 -11.61
N THR A 260 -13.88 7.65 -10.64
CA THR A 260 -14.43 8.20 -9.39
C THR A 260 -13.33 8.88 -8.56
N LEU A 261 -12.18 8.22 -8.42
CA LEU A 261 -11.03 8.73 -7.69
C LEU A 261 -10.48 10.00 -8.37
N LYS A 262 -10.31 9.96 -9.70
CA LYS A 262 -9.91 11.13 -10.49
C LYS A 262 -10.82 12.32 -10.24
N ASN A 263 -12.14 12.13 -10.35
CA ASN A 263 -13.11 13.20 -10.12
C ASN A 263 -13.06 13.74 -8.68
N GLY A 264 -12.80 12.87 -7.70
CA GLY A 264 -12.62 13.27 -6.31
C GLY A 264 -11.37 14.13 -6.10
N ILE A 265 -10.25 13.73 -6.69
CA ILE A 265 -8.98 14.49 -6.67
C ILE A 265 -9.17 15.84 -7.36
N GLU A 266 -9.76 15.85 -8.55
CA GLU A 266 -10.04 17.05 -9.34
C GLU A 266 -10.92 18.03 -8.56
N SER A 267 -12.04 17.56 -8.01
CA SER A 267 -12.94 18.39 -7.21
C SER A 267 -12.25 18.99 -5.98
N MET A 268 -11.34 18.24 -5.34
CA MET A 268 -10.59 18.73 -4.19
C MET A 268 -9.58 19.80 -4.60
N LEU A 269 -8.77 19.54 -5.63
CA LEU A 269 -7.75 20.49 -6.08
C LEU A 269 -8.37 21.79 -6.57
N MET A 270 -9.43 21.72 -7.39
CA MET A 270 -10.16 22.90 -7.87
C MET A 270 -10.81 23.72 -6.75
N HIS A 271 -11.14 23.09 -5.60
CA HIS A 271 -11.72 23.78 -4.46
C HIS A 271 -10.70 24.65 -3.72
N TYR A 272 -9.44 24.19 -3.63
CA TYR A 272 -8.39 24.85 -2.88
C TYR A 272 -7.46 25.72 -3.75
N ILE A 273 -7.40 25.45 -5.06
CA ILE A 273 -6.47 26.10 -6.00
C ILE A 273 -7.27 26.52 -7.24
N GLU A 274 -7.45 27.83 -7.42
CA GLU A 274 -8.29 28.39 -8.49
C GLU A 274 -7.68 28.21 -9.89
N GLU A 275 -6.36 28.05 -9.97
CA GLU A 275 -5.59 27.83 -11.19
C GLU A 275 -5.79 26.42 -11.78
N VAL A 276 -6.19 25.45 -10.93
CA VAL A 276 -6.46 24.08 -11.36
C VAL A 276 -7.84 24.02 -11.99
N LYS A 277 -7.91 23.57 -13.25
CA LYS A 277 -9.16 23.43 -14.00
C LYS A 277 -9.57 21.97 -14.22
N SER A 278 -8.60 21.07 -14.31
CA SER A 278 -8.84 19.65 -14.53
C SER A 278 -7.65 18.81 -14.08
N VAL A 279 -7.90 17.52 -13.87
CA VAL A 279 -6.86 16.52 -13.63
C VAL A 279 -6.86 15.56 -14.81
N GLU A 280 -5.70 15.05 -15.22
CA GLU A 280 -5.57 13.98 -16.19
C GLU A 280 -4.66 12.89 -15.66
N GLN A 281 -5.11 11.64 -15.84
CA GLN A 281 -4.26 10.49 -15.56
C GLN A 281 -3.40 10.22 -16.78
N ILE A 282 -2.10 10.12 -16.57
CA ILE A 282 -1.16 9.66 -17.59
C ILE A 282 -0.70 8.23 -17.30
N LEU A 283 -0.44 7.47 -18.36
CA LEU A 283 0.12 6.13 -18.31
C LEU A 283 1.58 6.17 -18.79
N ASP A 284 2.34 5.10 -18.55
CA ASP A 284 3.67 5.02 -19.15
C ASP A 284 3.57 4.85 -20.67
N GLN A 285 4.59 5.33 -21.39
CA GLN A 285 4.67 5.13 -22.84
C GLN A 285 4.56 3.66 -23.24
N GLU A 286 5.18 2.76 -22.47
CA GLU A 286 5.09 1.31 -22.70
C GLU A 286 3.64 0.80 -22.63
N GLU A 287 2.86 1.34 -21.70
CA GLU A 287 1.47 0.97 -21.47
C GLU A 287 0.55 1.55 -22.53
N GLU A 288 0.77 2.81 -22.91
CA GLU A 288 0.06 3.44 -24.02
C GLU A 288 0.28 2.64 -25.32
N ILE A 289 1.52 2.22 -25.58
CA ILE A 289 1.84 1.37 -26.73
C ILE A 289 1.11 0.03 -26.62
N ALA A 290 1.16 -0.63 -25.46
CA ALA A 290 0.48 -1.91 -25.26
C ALA A 290 -1.03 -1.81 -25.51
N ILE A 291 -1.68 -0.75 -25.00
CA ILE A 291 -3.11 -0.50 -25.20
C ILE A 291 -3.41 -0.24 -26.68
N GLN A 292 -2.60 0.58 -27.35
CA GLN A 292 -2.78 0.86 -28.78
C GLN A 292 -2.58 -0.38 -29.65
N GLU A 293 -1.58 -1.21 -29.33
CA GLU A 293 -1.32 -2.46 -30.03
C GLU A 293 -2.45 -3.45 -29.83
N PHE A 294 -2.96 -3.57 -28.60
CA PHE A 294 -4.12 -4.39 -28.29
C PHE A 294 -5.37 -3.93 -29.07
N ALA A 295 -5.66 -2.63 -29.11
CA ALA A 295 -6.77 -2.09 -29.88
C ALA A 295 -6.64 -2.37 -31.38
N LYS A 296 -5.44 -2.19 -31.95
CA LYS A 296 -5.14 -2.55 -33.35
C LYS A 296 -5.32 -4.04 -33.61
N PHE A 297 -4.97 -4.88 -32.64
CA PHE A 297 -5.14 -6.33 -32.73
C PHE A 297 -6.62 -6.73 -32.69
N GLU A 298 -7.42 -6.16 -31.80
CA GLU A 298 -8.87 -6.38 -31.76
C GLU A 298 -9.55 -5.97 -33.06
N GLU A 299 -9.17 -4.82 -33.62
CA GLU A 299 -9.72 -4.34 -34.89
C GLU A 299 -9.38 -5.30 -36.04
N LYS A 300 -8.15 -5.82 -36.08
CA LYS A 300 -7.75 -6.87 -37.02
C LYS A 300 -8.58 -8.14 -36.84
N LEU A 301 -8.80 -8.59 -35.61
CA LEU A 301 -9.66 -9.76 -35.35
C LEU A 301 -11.11 -9.52 -35.78
N LYS A 302 -11.66 -8.33 -35.53
CA LYS A 302 -13.01 -7.93 -35.98
C LYS A 302 -13.10 -7.87 -37.50
N SER A 303 -12.05 -7.42 -38.20
CA SER A 303 -11.98 -7.37 -39.66
C SER A 303 -11.82 -8.76 -40.31
N GLN A 304 -11.16 -9.71 -39.64
CA GLN A 304 -10.97 -11.08 -40.13
C GLN A 304 -12.17 -11.98 -39.83
N LYS A 305 -12.92 -11.72 -38.75
CA LYS A 305 -14.22 -12.35 -38.51
C LYS A 305 -15.28 -11.75 -39.44
N GLY A 306 -15.28 -12.18 -40.71
CA GLY A 306 -16.39 -12.00 -41.63
C GLY A 306 -17.69 -12.66 -41.14
N PRO A 307 -18.82 -12.49 -41.84
CA PRO A 307 -20.20 -12.70 -41.35
C PRO A 307 -20.63 -14.17 -41.11
N GLU A 308 -19.70 -15.09 -40.84
CA GLU A 308 -19.98 -16.52 -40.70
C GLU A 308 -20.10 -16.99 -39.22
N ALA A 309 -19.95 -16.10 -38.24
CA ALA A 309 -20.04 -16.44 -36.81
C ALA A 309 -21.38 -16.10 -36.14
N THR A 310 -22.43 -15.79 -36.92
CA THR A 310 -23.79 -15.50 -36.40
C THR A 310 -24.81 -16.62 -36.64
N ALA A 311 -24.36 -17.81 -37.04
CA ALA A 311 -25.23 -18.97 -37.23
C ALA A 311 -24.53 -20.27 -36.81
N ALA A 312 -24.40 -20.49 -35.50
CA ALA A 312 -24.26 -21.82 -34.88
C ALA A 312 -24.61 -21.74 -33.40
#